data_AF-A0A0S8BPE4-F1
#
_entry.id   AF-A0A0S8BPE4-F1
#
_cell.length_a   1.000
_cell.length_b   1.000
_cell.length_c   1.000
_cell.angle_alpha   90.00
_cell.angle_beta   90.00
_cell.angle_gamma   90.00
#
_symmetry.space_group_name_H-M   'P 1'
#
loop_
_entity.id
_entity.type
_entity.pdbx_description
1 polymer ?
#
loop_
_entity_poly.entity_id
_entity_poly.type
_entity_poly.pdbx_seq_one_letter_code
_entity_poly.pdbx_strand_id
1 'polypeptide(L)'
;MSEALLESVLQARGVRAEPPIAAPTVAAPTAPAPAADVAGHYASFLGRITVTGEPDAPRALALGKTFALERRPDGSFGVQYRLLGLIPIPLSLLSEISMRPASIAGESFVVARYKDHVLRFAQKIPRAPLPPAWQKRLGVWEAVERDALLDLIELERIELRYDDGVLYFYYALPGWLGLEVLVPVKPVSDTELVLHGTGWLMGETVRVVRRGGEEQLRYSGYELRRPKPR
;
A
#
# COMPACT_ATOMS: atom_id res chain seq x y z
N MET A 1 8.65 -5.16 -15.26
CA MET A 1 9.27 -5.20 -13.93
C MET A 1 10.03 -6.49 -13.86
N SER A 2 11.35 -6.42 -13.90
CA SER A 2 12.17 -7.58 -13.59
C SER A 2 11.92 -7.97 -12.14
N GLU A 3 11.83 -9.27 -11.91
CA GLU A 3 11.86 -9.92 -10.60
C GLU A 3 12.83 -9.24 -9.62
N ALA A 4 13.98 -8.78 -10.16
CA ALA A 4 15.02 -8.02 -9.48
C ALA A 4 14.54 -6.77 -8.70
N LEU A 5 13.50 -6.05 -9.13
CA LEU A 5 13.07 -4.84 -8.40
C LEU A 5 12.27 -5.18 -7.15
N LEU A 6 11.43 -6.23 -7.24
CA LEU A 6 10.72 -6.75 -6.07
C LEU A 6 11.68 -7.51 -5.14
N GLU A 7 12.65 -8.25 -5.69
CA GLU A 7 13.75 -8.85 -4.91
C GLU A 7 14.59 -7.80 -4.18
N SER A 8 15.00 -6.72 -4.85
CA SER A 8 15.79 -5.65 -4.23
C SER A 8 15.05 -5.01 -3.03
N VAL A 9 13.75 -4.76 -3.17
CA VAL A 9 12.91 -4.22 -2.09
C VAL A 9 12.72 -5.23 -0.94
N LEU A 10 12.71 -6.53 -1.22
CA LEU A 10 12.66 -7.59 -0.20
C LEU A 10 14.03 -7.82 0.49
N GLN A 11 15.13 -7.71 -0.24
CA GLN A 11 16.49 -7.93 0.27
C GLN A 11 17.03 -6.74 1.07
N ALA A 12 16.68 -5.50 0.69
CA ALA A 12 17.04 -4.30 1.44
C ALA A 12 16.46 -4.26 2.87
N ARG A 13 15.58 -5.21 3.23
CA ARG A 13 14.86 -5.32 4.51
C ARG A 13 15.52 -6.23 5.54
N GLY A 14 16.77 -6.64 5.31
CA GLY A 14 17.58 -7.33 6.32
C GLY A 14 17.95 -6.42 7.50
N VAL A 15 17.00 -6.18 8.43
CA VAL A 15 17.39 -5.88 9.82
C VAL A 15 18.18 -7.09 10.30
N ARG A 16 19.42 -6.88 10.74
CA ARG A 16 20.21 -7.93 11.40
C ARG A 16 19.32 -8.55 12.48
N ALA A 17 19.01 -9.84 12.32
CA ALA A 17 18.42 -10.61 13.40
C ALA A 17 19.38 -10.50 14.59
N GLU A 18 18.94 -9.83 15.65
CA GLU A 18 19.50 -10.09 16.97
C GLU A 18 19.35 -11.59 17.20
N PRO A 19 20.38 -12.30 17.71
CA PRO A 19 20.30 -13.73 17.93
C PRO A 19 19.03 -14.03 18.73
N PRO A 20 18.23 -15.04 18.30
CA PRO A 20 16.94 -15.28 18.92
C PRO A 20 17.15 -15.59 20.40
N ILE A 21 16.66 -14.70 21.27
CA ILE A 21 16.27 -15.13 22.62
C ILE A 21 15.26 -16.24 22.37
N ALA A 22 15.57 -17.46 22.79
CA ALA A 22 14.73 -18.63 22.59
C ALA A 22 13.29 -18.29 22.96
N ALA A 23 12.43 -18.12 21.95
CA ALA A 23 11.02 -17.92 22.17
C ALA A 23 10.47 -19.22 22.78
N PRO A 24 9.67 -19.16 23.86
CA PRO A 24 8.96 -20.35 24.32
C PRO A 24 8.14 -20.88 23.14
N THR A 25 8.24 -22.18 22.89
CA THR A 25 7.42 -22.88 21.89
C THR A 25 5.96 -22.72 22.25
N VAL A 26 5.31 -21.69 21.71
CA VAL A 26 3.85 -21.60 21.73
C VAL A 26 3.36 -22.62 20.71
N ALA A 27 2.78 -23.70 21.21
CA ALA A 27 2.11 -24.70 20.40
C ALA A 27 1.17 -24.01 19.40
N ALA A 28 1.29 -24.37 18.12
CA ALA A 28 0.39 -23.87 17.09
C ALA A 28 -1.06 -24.20 17.49
N PRO A 29 -2.00 -23.22 17.48
CA PRO A 29 -3.40 -23.51 17.72
C PRO A 29 -3.89 -24.58 16.73
N THR A 30 -4.30 -25.74 17.25
CA THR A 30 -4.73 -26.94 16.50
C THR A 30 -6.16 -26.83 15.95
N ALA A 31 -6.66 -25.61 15.73
CA ALA A 31 -7.95 -25.40 15.09
C ALA A 31 -7.77 -24.47 13.88
N PRO A 32 -8.33 -24.78 12.70
CA PRO A 32 -8.45 -23.80 11.65
C PRO A 32 -9.26 -22.63 12.24
N ALA A 33 -8.61 -21.48 12.39
CA ALA A 33 -9.31 -20.27 12.78
C ALA A 33 -10.45 -20.05 11.77
N PRO A 34 -11.67 -19.67 12.23
CA PRO A 34 -12.76 -19.36 11.31
C PRO A 34 -12.26 -18.37 10.26
N ALA A 35 -12.70 -18.54 9.01
CA ALA A 35 -12.25 -17.74 7.88
C ALA A 35 -12.42 -16.26 8.22
N ALA A 36 -11.32 -15.60 8.60
CA ALA A 36 -11.34 -14.18 8.88
C ALA A 36 -11.77 -13.45 7.62
N ASP A 37 -12.73 -12.54 7.73
CA ASP A 37 -13.11 -11.67 6.62
C ASP A 37 -11.92 -10.77 6.26
N VAL A 38 -11.24 -11.15 5.19
CA VAL A 38 -10.08 -10.45 4.64
C VAL A 38 -10.47 -9.34 3.67
N ALA A 39 -11.75 -9.18 3.35
CA ALA A 39 -12.19 -8.13 2.43
C ALA A 39 -11.95 -6.73 3.01
N GLY A 40 -11.65 -5.76 2.14
CA GLY A 40 -11.46 -4.36 2.49
C GLY A 40 -10.20 -3.74 1.87
N HIS A 41 -9.88 -2.52 2.29
CA HIS A 41 -8.69 -1.81 1.83
C HIS A 41 -7.57 -1.95 2.85
N TYR A 42 -6.35 -2.06 2.35
CA TYR A 42 -5.15 -2.19 3.15
C TYR A 42 -4.10 -1.20 2.67
N ALA A 43 -3.36 -0.60 3.61
CA ALA A 43 -2.21 0.23 3.32
C ALA A 43 -0.94 -0.60 3.43
N SER A 44 -0.10 -0.53 2.40
CA SER A 44 1.21 -1.17 2.33
C SER A 44 2.24 -0.19 1.76
N PHE A 45 3.51 -0.58 1.78
CA PHE A 45 4.56 0.18 1.09
C PHE A 45 4.40 0.20 -0.44
N LEU A 46 3.56 -0.67 -1.02
CA LEU A 46 3.17 -0.64 -2.43
C LEU A 46 1.98 0.30 -2.68
N GLY A 47 1.47 0.97 -1.64
CA GLY A 47 0.22 1.71 -1.66
C GLY A 47 -0.98 0.87 -1.21
N ARG A 48 -2.17 1.30 -1.64
CA ARG A 48 -3.46 0.72 -1.33
C ARG A 48 -3.60 -0.63 -2.04
N ILE A 49 -3.93 -1.64 -1.26
CA ILE A 49 -4.35 -2.97 -1.72
C ILE A 49 -5.83 -3.11 -1.41
N THR A 50 -6.64 -3.43 -2.41
CA THR A 50 -8.07 -3.70 -2.21
C THR A 50 -8.32 -5.19 -2.34
N VAL A 51 -8.85 -5.81 -1.28
CA VAL A 51 -9.22 -7.23 -1.27
C VAL A 51 -10.74 -7.35 -1.39
N THR A 52 -11.20 -8.13 -2.37
CA THR A 52 -12.61 -8.40 -2.65
C THR A 52 -12.82 -9.86 -2.99
N GLY A 53 -14.08 -10.29 -3.12
CA GLY A 53 -14.44 -11.66 -3.48
C GLY A 53 -14.88 -12.50 -2.28
N GLU A 54 -15.10 -13.78 -2.53
CA GLU A 54 -15.57 -14.71 -1.50
C GLU A 54 -14.45 -15.08 -0.51
N PRO A 55 -14.79 -15.48 0.74
CA PRO A 55 -13.80 -15.80 1.78
C PRO A 55 -12.77 -16.89 1.42
N ASP A 56 -13.14 -17.77 0.48
CA ASP A 56 -12.31 -18.90 0.03
C ASP A 56 -11.55 -18.63 -1.27
N ALA A 57 -11.94 -17.61 -2.03
CA ALA A 57 -11.28 -17.21 -3.26
C ALA A 57 -11.13 -15.68 -3.40
N PRO A 58 -10.52 -14.99 -2.40
CA PRO A 58 -10.38 -13.56 -2.47
C PRO A 58 -9.38 -13.14 -3.56
N ARG A 59 -9.56 -11.92 -4.05
CA ARG A 59 -8.71 -11.27 -5.04
C ARG A 59 -8.18 -9.97 -4.47
N ALA A 60 -6.89 -9.71 -4.68
CA ALA A 60 -6.25 -8.46 -4.30
C ALA A 60 -5.97 -7.62 -5.56
N LEU A 61 -6.35 -6.34 -5.53
CA LEU A 61 -5.94 -5.33 -6.49
C LEU A 61 -4.84 -4.48 -5.87
N ALA A 62 -3.64 -4.49 -6.46
CA ALA A 62 -2.51 -3.67 -6.05
C ALA A 62 -1.73 -3.21 -7.28
N LEU A 63 -1.28 -1.95 -7.30
CA LEU A 63 -0.52 -1.39 -8.42
C LEU A 63 -1.24 -1.46 -9.79
N GLY A 64 -2.58 -1.42 -9.79
CA GLY A 64 -3.39 -1.64 -11.01
C GLY A 64 -3.37 -3.09 -11.52
N LYS A 65 -2.92 -4.05 -10.71
CA LYS A 65 -2.79 -5.48 -11.04
C LYS A 65 -3.62 -6.34 -10.11
N THR A 66 -4.20 -7.40 -10.67
CA THR A 66 -5.04 -8.35 -9.93
C THR A 66 -4.25 -9.59 -9.56
N PHE A 67 -4.35 -9.99 -8.30
CA PHE A 67 -3.74 -11.17 -7.73
C PHE A 67 -4.81 -12.07 -7.14
N ALA A 68 -4.76 -13.37 -7.43
CA ALA A 68 -5.55 -14.36 -6.74
C ALA A 68 -4.87 -14.70 -5.40
N LEU A 69 -5.67 -14.82 -4.34
CA LEU A 69 -5.23 -15.25 -3.03
C LEU A 69 -5.75 -16.66 -2.80
N GLU A 70 -4.85 -17.64 -2.84
CA GLU A 70 -5.20 -19.06 -2.72
C GLU A 70 -5.05 -19.50 -1.27
N ARG A 71 -6.16 -19.83 -0.62
CA ARG A 71 -6.15 -20.29 0.78
C ARG A 71 -5.40 -21.63 0.89
N ARG A 72 -4.47 -21.70 1.83
CA ARG A 72 -3.71 -22.90 2.20
C ARG A 72 -4.31 -23.55 3.46
N PRO A 73 -4.07 -24.86 3.68
CA PRO A 73 -4.60 -25.58 4.85
C PRO A 73 -4.20 -25.00 6.21
N ASP A 74 -3.07 -24.29 6.29
CA ASP A 74 -2.56 -23.63 7.50
C ASP A 74 -3.23 -22.27 7.81
N GLY A 75 -4.20 -21.86 6.98
CA GLY A 75 -4.92 -20.58 7.07
C GLY A 75 -4.17 -19.40 6.45
N SER A 76 -3.03 -19.62 5.80
CA SER A 76 -2.33 -18.60 5.01
C SER A 76 -2.87 -18.53 3.57
N PHE A 77 -2.44 -17.53 2.83
CA PHE A 77 -2.73 -17.35 1.41
C PHE A 77 -1.44 -17.40 0.59
N GLY A 78 -1.45 -18.20 -0.47
CA GLY A 78 -0.53 -18.04 -1.59
C GLY A 78 -0.97 -16.87 -2.48
N VAL A 79 -0.01 -16.25 -3.16
CA VAL A 79 -0.27 -15.13 -4.06
C VAL A 79 0.02 -15.56 -5.48
N GLN A 80 -0.91 -15.34 -6.40
CA GLN A 80 -0.73 -15.65 -7.81
C GLN A 80 -1.13 -14.46 -8.67
N TYR A 81 -0.24 -14.01 -9.57
CA TYR A 81 -0.57 -12.94 -10.50
C TYR A 81 -1.52 -13.43 -11.60
N ARG A 82 -2.57 -12.66 -11.87
CA ARG A 82 -3.55 -12.94 -12.92
C ARG A 82 -3.54 -11.80 -13.94
N LEU A 83 -2.96 -12.03 -15.12
CA LEU A 83 -2.99 -11.08 -16.23
C LEU A 83 -4.45 -10.87 -16.68
N LEU A 84 -4.86 -9.59 -16.74
CA LEU A 84 -6.25 -9.18 -16.96
C LEU A 84 -7.26 -9.81 -15.97
N GLY A 85 -6.78 -10.26 -14.81
CA GLY A 85 -7.60 -10.96 -13.81
C GLY A 85 -8.00 -12.39 -14.18
N LEU A 86 -7.52 -12.93 -15.31
CA LEU A 86 -7.97 -14.22 -15.85
C LEU A 86 -6.82 -15.22 -15.95
N ILE A 87 -5.73 -14.83 -16.62
CA ILE A 87 -4.66 -15.75 -17.02
C ILE A 87 -3.61 -15.82 -15.91
N PRO A 88 -3.41 -16.96 -15.23
CA PRO A 88 -2.37 -17.10 -14.23
C PRO A 88 -1.00 -17.00 -14.89
N ILE A 89 -0.16 -16.10 -14.40
CA ILE A 89 1.23 -15.98 -14.82
C ILE A 89 2.10 -16.43 -13.65
N PRO A 90 2.87 -17.52 -13.79
CA PRO A 90 3.77 -17.96 -12.74
C PRO A 90 4.88 -16.93 -12.59
N LEU A 91 4.98 -16.35 -11.39
CA LEU A 91 6.10 -15.50 -10.98
C LEU A 91 6.78 -16.23 -9.83
N SER A 92 8.03 -16.66 -10.03
CA SER A 92 8.76 -17.52 -9.08
C SER A 92 8.81 -16.89 -7.69
N LEU A 93 9.02 -15.58 -7.62
CA LEU A 93 8.98 -14.87 -6.36
C LEU A 93 7.66 -14.98 -5.59
N LEU A 94 6.50 -14.96 -6.28
CA LEU A 94 5.19 -15.01 -5.60
C LEU A 94 4.88 -16.40 -5.04
N SER A 95 5.46 -17.47 -5.59
CA SER A 95 5.24 -18.83 -5.09
C SER A 95 5.85 -19.05 -3.71
N GLU A 96 6.91 -18.30 -3.39
CA GLU A 96 7.58 -18.31 -2.08
C GLU A 96 6.91 -17.40 -1.03
N ILE A 97 5.93 -16.58 -1.44
CA ILE A 97 5.23 -15.68 -0.54
C ILE A 97 4.05 -16.41 0.11
N SER A 98 3.95 -16.24 1.44
CA SER A 98 2.79 -16.63 2.22
C SER A 98 2.25 -15.44 3.00
N MET A 99 0.97 -15.13 2.85
CA MET A 99 0.31 -14.04 3.53
C MET A 99 -0.67 -14.56 4.57
N ARG A 100 -0.59 -14.07 5.80
CA ARG A 100 -1.49 -14.46 6.88
C ARG A 100 -2.16 -13.23 7.49
N PRO A 101 -3.49 -13.22 7.61
CA PRO A 101 -4.19 -12.22 8.42
C PRO A 101 -3.74 -12.32 9.88
N ALA A 102 -3.53 -11.19 10.52
CA ALA A 102 -3.19 -11.09 11.92
C ALA A 102 -3.97 -9.95 12.57
N SER A 103 -4.26 -10.08 13.86
CA SER A 103 -4.72 -8.96 14.68
C SER A 103 -3.68 -8.67 15.74
N ILE A 104 -3.26 -7.41 15.85
CA ILE A 104 -2.26 -6.96 16.82
C ILE A 104 -2.84 -5.72 17.49
N ALA A 105 -3.00 -5.76 18.82
CA ALA A 105 -3.58 -4.66 19.60
C ALA A 105 -4.96 -4.16 19.08
N GLY A 106 -5.78 -5.07 18.55
CA GLY A 106 -7.11 -4.74 17.99
C GLY A 106 -7.09 -4.19 16.56
N GLU A 107 -5.91 -3.99 15.97
CA GLU A 107 -5.78 -3.60 14.56
C GLU A 107 -5.55 -4.81 13.66
N SER A 108 -6.11 -4.77 12.45
CA SER A 108 -6.00 -5.85 11.47
C SER A 108 -4.81 -5.62 10.53
N PHE A 109 -3.96 -6.62 10.41
CA PHE A 109 -2.76 -6.62 9.58
C PHE A 109 -2.72 -7.84 8.66
N VAL A 110 -1.89 -7.74 7.63
CA VAL A 110 -1.42 -8.87 6.84
C VAL A 110 0.08 -9.01 7.09
N VAL A 111 0.48 -10.20 7.53
CA VAL A 111 1.87 -10.59 7.71
C VAL A 111 2.28 -11.39 6.49
N ALA A 112 3.33 -10.98 5.79
CA ALA A 112 3.92 -11.76 4.71
C ALA A 112 5.17 -12.49 5.22
N ARG A 113 5.30 -13.74 4.83
CA ARG A 113 6.53 -14.54 4.94
C ARG A 113 7.10 -14.70 3.55
N TYR A 114 8.39 -14.44 3.42
CA TYR A 114 9.18 -14.68 2.22
C TYR A 114 10.53 -15.24 2.65
N LYS A 115 10.82 -16.49 2.27
CA LYS A 115 11.98 -17.25 2.80
C LYS A 115 11.98 -17.19 4.34
N ASP A 116 13.10 -16.80 4.93
CA ASP A 116 13.27 -16.68 6.39
C ASP A 116 12.83 -15.32 6.95
N HIS A 117 12.27 -14.45 6.12
CA HIS A 117 11.83 -13.12 6.52
C HIS A 117 10.33 -13.09 6.80
N VAL A 118 9.97 -12.46 7.91
CA VAL A 118 8.58 -12.14 8.25
C VAL A 118 8.45 -10.62 8.31
N LEU A 119 7.49 -10.09 7.57
CA LEU A 119 7.21 -8.66 7.51
C LEU A 119 5.74 -8.38 7.76
N ARG A 120 5.46 -7.32 8.52
CA ARG A 120 4.14 -6.69 8.52
C ARG A 120 3.94 -5.99 7.18
N PHE A 121 3.19 -6.64 6.29
CA PHE A 121 3.09 -6.27 4.89
C PHE A 121 2.07 -5.16 4.66
N ALA A 122 0.88 -5.31 5.25
CA ALA A 122 -0.20 -4.34 5.09
C ALA A 122 -1.04 -4.20 6.37
N GLN A 123 -1.72 -3.07 6.51
CA GLN A 123 -2.64 -2.76 7.61
C GLN A 123 -4.02 -2.41 7.03
N LYS A 124 -5.10 -2.93 7.61
CA LYS A 124 -6.47 -2.64 7.16
C LYS A 124 -6.78 -1.16 7.40
N ILE A 125 -7.32 -0.51 6.38
CA ILE A 125 -7.68 0.91 6.40
C ILE A 125 -9.15 1.01 6.84
N PRO A 126 -9.46 1.75 7.92
CA PRO A 126 -10.85 2.04 8.26
C PRO A 126 -11.45 3.00 7.23
N ARG A 127 -12.71 2.78 6.86
CA ARG A 127 -13.47 3.71 6.03
C ARG A 127 -13.90 4.90 6.88
N ALA A 128 -13.73 6.12 6.35
CA ALA A 128 -14.11 7.33 7.06
C ALA A 128 -14.69 8.37 6.08
N PRO A 129 -15.68 9.17 6.50
CA PRO A 129 -16.19 10.27 5.69
C PRO A 129 -15.10 11.32 5.43
N LEU A 130 -15.13 11.93 4.25
CA LEU A 130 -14.18 12.98 3.88
C LEU A 130 -14.56 14.34 4.51
N PRO A 131 -13.66 14.99 5.29
CA PRO A 131 -13.94 16.31 5.82
C PRO A 131 -14.11 17.37 4.71
N PRO A 132 -14.98 18.39 4.89
CA PRO A 132 -15.25 19.41 3.87
C PRO A 132 -14.00 20.16 3.38
N ALA A 133 -13.03 20.39 4.26
CA ALA A 133 -11.75 21.02 3.91
C ALA A 133 -10.98 20.21 2.87
N TRP A 134 -10.96 18.88 3.00
CA TRP A 134 -10.28 17.98 2.06
C TRP A 134 -11.09 17.70 0.80
N GLN A 135 -12.43 17.76 0.88
CA GLN A 135 -13.29 17.66 -0.30
C GLN A 135 -12.97 18.76 -1.32
N LYS A 136 -12.70 19.99 -0.86
CA LYS A 136 -12.30 21.11 -1.71
C LYS A 136 -10.91 20.96 -2.35
N ARG A 137 -10.09 20.02 -1.86
CA ARG A 137 -8.71 19.77 -2.29
C ARG A 137 -8.54 18.58 -3.23
N LEU A 138 -9.63 17.85 -3.50
CA LEU A 138 -9.64 16.78 -4.49
C LEU A 138 -9.22 17.30 -5.88
N GLY A 139 -8.69 16.38 -6.68
CA GLY A 139 -8.24 16.63 -8.04
C GLY A 139 -6.72 16.75 -8.15
N VAL A 140 -6.28 17.33 -9.27
CA VAL A 140 -4.88 17.31 -9.70
C VAL A 140 -4.04 18.35 -8.95
N TRP A 141 -2.80 17.96 -8.67
CA TRP A 141 -1.71 18.76 -8.12
C TRP A 141 -0.45 18.52 -8.96
N GLU A 142 0.30 19.58 -9.27
CA GLU A 142 1.54 19.53 -10.07
C GLU A 142 2.74 19.82 -9.17
N ALA A 143 3.84 19.09 -9.38
CA ALA A 143 5.09 19.38 -8.70
C ALA A 143 5.63 20.76 -9.08
N VAL A 144 6.07 21.52 -8.09
CA VAL A 144 6.70 22.82 -8.28
C VAL A 144 8.17 22.63 -8.64
N GLU A 145 8.88 21.80 -7.89
CA GLU A 145 10.25 21.42 -8.16
C GLU A 145 10.32 20.32 -9.22
N ARG A 146 11.43 20.30 -9.97
CA ARG A 146 11.86 19.15 -10.77
C ARG A 146 13.29 18.84 -10.38
N ASP A 147 13.53 17.60 -10.00
CA ASP A 147 14.86 17.10 -9.70
C ASP A 147 15.03 15.69 -10.28
N ALA A 148 16.25 15.16 -10.16
CA ALA A 148 16.59 13.86 -10.70
C ALA A 148 15.74 12.71 -10.14
N LEU A 149 15.19 12.84 -8.92
CA LEU A 149 14.34 11.81 -8.32
C LEU A 149 12.95 11.82 -8.94
N LEU A 150 12.34 13.01 -9.09
CA LEU A 150 11.04 13.15 -9.75
C LEU A 150 11.11 12.82 -11.25
N ASP A 151 12.20 13.20 -11.91
CA ASP A 151 12.43 12.89 -13.33
C ASP A 151 12.59 11.37 -13.55
N LEU A 152 13.25 10.65 -12.63
CA LEU A 152 13.42 9.20 -12.72
C LEU A 152 12.09 8.43 -12.78
N ILE A 153 11.06 8.95 -12.12
CA ILE A 153 9.72 8.35 -12.09
C ILE A 153 8.70 9.13 -12.92
N GLU A 154 9.15 10.11 -13.72
CA GLU A 154 8.35 11.02 -14.52
C GLU A 154 7.14 11.62 -13.76
N LEU A 155 7.35 11.93 -12.47
CA LEU A 155 6.28 12.38 -11.59
C LEU A 155 6.05 13.89 -11.69
N GLU A 156 5.28 14.29 -12.70
CA GLU A 156 4.91 15.70 -12.88
C GLU A 156 3.64 16.09 -12.13
N ARG A 157 2.73 15.12 -11.97
CA ARG A 157 1.37 15.33 -11.46
C ARG A 157 0.94 14.19 -10.58
N ILE A 158 0.21 14.51 -9.53
CA ILE A 158 -0.52 13.56 -8.72
C ILE A 158 -1.98 14.02 -8.58
N GLU A 159 -2.87 13.07 -8.30
CA GLU A 159 -4.27 13.38 -8.07
C GLU A 159 -4.69 12.95 -6.68
N LEU A 160 -5.27 13.87 -5.90
CA LEU A 160 -5.90 13.53 -4.64
C LEU A 160 -7.33 13.05 -4.92
N ARG A 161 -7.58 11.77 -4.65
CA ARG A 161 -8.86 11.09 -4.93
C ARG A 161 -9.46 10.54 -3.65
N TYR A 162 -10.78 10.44 -3.63
CA TYR A 162 -11.54 9.83 -2.54
C TYR A 162 -12.56 8.86 -3.12
N ASP A 163 -12.46 7.60 -2.72
CA ASP A 163 -13.33 6.52 -3.19
C ASP A 163 -13.44 5.42 -2.13
N ASP A 164 -14.64 4.84 -2.01
CA ASP A 164 -15.00 3.79 -1.04
C ASP A 164 -14.55 4.07 0.41
N GLY A 165 -14.67 5.33 0.84
CA GLY A 165 -14.31 5.75 2.20
C GLY A 165 -12.80 5.91 2.43
N VAL A 166 -11.99 5.92 1.38
CA VAL A 166 -10.52 6.05 1.47
C VAL A 166 -10.04 7.24 0.63
N LEU A 167 -9.31 8.15 1.27
CA LEU A 167 -8.59 9.24 0.62
C LEU A 167 -7.19 8.74 0.22
N TYR A 168 -6.73 9.05 -1.00
CA TYR A 168 -5.42 8.63 -1.49
C TYR A 168 -4.86 9.56 -2.56
N PHE A 169 -3.54 9.63 -2.66
CA PHE A 169 -2.88 10.18 -3.83
C PHE A 169 -2.75 9.11 -4.91
N TYR A 170 -3.01 9.49 -6.15
CA TYR A 170 -2.90 8.64 -7.32
C TYR A 170 -1.87 9.20 -8.29
N TYR A 171 -1.00 8.32 -8.81
CA TYR A 171 -0.16 8.59 -9.96
C TYR A 171 0.16 7.29 -10.70
N ALA A 172 0.44 7.40 -11.99
CA ALA A 172 0.88 6.27 -12.79
C ALA A 172 2.40 6.34 -12.95
N LEU A 173 3.07 5.19 -12.82
CA LEU A 173 4.48 5.10 -13.17
C LEU A 173 4.62 4.85 -14.68
N PRO A 174 5.58 5.52 -15.34
CA PRO A 174 5.86 5.29 -16.75
C PRO A 174 6.33 3.84 -17.00
N GLY A 175 6.14 3.37 -18.22
CA GLY A 175 6.61 2.06 -18.68
C GLY A 175 5.51 1.07 -19.07
N TRP A 176 5.92 -0.01 -19.74
CA TRP A 176 5.02 -0.95 -20.42
C TRP A 176 4.02 -1.66 -19.51
N LEU A 177 4.29 -1.75 -18.20
CA LEU A 177 3.39 -2.39 -17.26
C LEU A 177 2.22 -1.50 -16.82
N GLY A 178 2.29 -0.18 -16.99
CA GLY A 178 1.25 0.76 -16.55
C GLY A 178 0.86 0.52 -15.09
N LEU A 179 1.79 0.75 -14.16
CA LEU A 179 1.55 0.56 -12.73
C LEU A 179 0.84 1.79 -12.16
N GLU A 180 -0.24 1.55 -11.43
CA GLU A 180 -1.03 2.61 -10.79
C GLU A 180 -0.75 2.64 -9.30
N VAL A 181 -0.06 3.67 -8.82
CA VAL A 181 0.26 3.81 -7.40
C VAL A 181 -0.85 4.60 -6.71
N LEU A 182 -1.44 4.01 -5.67
CA LEU A 182 -2.47 4.63 -4.84
C LEU A 182 -1.90 4.74 -3.43
N VAL A 183 -1.51 5.93 -2.98
CA VAL A 183 -0.94 6.14 -1.64
C VAL A 183 -2.04 6.57 -0.68
N PRO A 184 -2.54 5.69 0.21
CA PRO A 184 -3.64 6.02 1.11
C PRO A 184 -3.19 6.99 2.19
N VAL A 185 -4.05 7.94 2.52
CA VAL A 185 -3.79 9.02 3.48
C VAL A 185 -5.03 9.28 4.34
N LYS A 186 -4.83 9.71 5.59
CA LYS A 186 -5.91 10.13 6.49
C LYS A 186 -5.80 11.61 6.84
N PRO A 187 -6.90 12.36 6.80
CA PRO A 187 -7.00 13.65 7.48
C PRO A 187 -6.76 13.50 8.97
N VAL A 188 -5.83 14.30 9.50
CA VAL A 188 -5.66 14.48 10.96
C VAL A 188 -6.02 15.90 11.41
N SER A 189 -6.09 16.84 10.46
CA SER A 189 -6.62 18.19 10.63
C SER A 189 -7.08 18.74 9.28
N ASP A 190 -7.57 19.99 9.25
CA ASP A 190 -7.92 20.70 8.00
C ASP A 190 -6.70 21.05 7.14
N THR A 191 -5.48 20.88 7.67
CA THR A 191 -4.21 21.26 7.03
C THR A 191 -3.20 20.11 6.96
N GLU A 192 -3.48 18.96 7.54
CA GLU A 192 -2.53 17.84 7.57
C GLU A 192 -3.20 16.50 7.18
N LEU A 193 -2.51 15.78 6.30
CA LEU A 193 -2.75 14.37 6.03
C LEU A 193 -1.58 13.57 6.57
N VAL A 194 -1.86 12.35 7.02
CA VAL A 194 -0.85 11.36 7.38
C VAL A 194 -0.98 10.15 6.45
N LEU A 195 0.12 9.65 5.91
CA LEU A 195 0.12 8.43 5.10
C LEU A 195 -0.33 7.23 5.96
N HIS A 196 -1.35 6.52 5.49
CA HIS A 196 -1.86 5.32 6.16
C HIS A 196 -0.85 4.19 6.11
N GLY A 197 -0.92 3.27 7.07
CA GLY A 197 -0.11 2.06 7.10
C GLY A 197 1.00 2.14 8.13
N THR A 198 1.77 1.06 8.20
CA THR A 198 2.88 0.92 9.13
C THR A 198 4.09 0.37 8.37
N GLY A 199 5.19 1.11 8.35
CA GLY A 199 6.38 0.73 7.59
C GLY A 199 7.11 1.96 7.07
N TRP A 200 8.06 1.73 6.16
CA TRP A 200 8.84 2.80 5.54
C TRP A 200 7.95 3.71 4.70
N LEU A 201 8.17 5.02 4.78
CA LEU A 201 7.37 6.07 4.13
C LEU A 201 5.92 6.18 4.62
N MET A 202 5.48 5.34 5.56
CA MET A 202 4.14 5.42 6.15
C MET A 202 4.18 6.26 7.43
N GLY A 203 3.10 6.93 7.79
CA GLY A 203 3.06 7.85 8.93
C GLY A 203 3.67 9.23 8.64
N GLU A 204 4.27 9.43 7.47
CA GLU A 204 4.72 10.73 6.98
C GLU A 204 3.55 11.72 6.85
N THR A 205 3.85 13.02 6.96
CA THR A 205 2.84 14.08 6.94
C THR A 205 2.88 14.88 5.65
N VAL A 206 1.74 14.99 4.96
CA VAL A 206 1.51 15.99 3.91
C VAL A 206 0.84 17.21 4.54
N ARG A 207 1.41 18.39 4.34
CA ARG A 207 0.91 19.63 4.94
C ARG A 207 0.40 20.60 3.89
N VAL A 208 -0.71 21.25 4.19
CA VAL A 208 -1.17 22.42 3.47
C VAL A 208 -0.32 23.61 3.89
N VAL A 209 0.33 24.27 2.94
CA VAL A 209 1.12 25.49 3.15
C VAL A 209 0.63 26.60 2.23
N ARG A 210 0.95 27.86 2.57
CA ARG A 210 0.71 29.00 1.70
C ARG A 210 2.02 29.58 1.17
N ARG A 211 2.05 29.88 -0.12
CA ARG A 211 3.18 30.51 -0.83
C ARG A 211 2.62 31.53 -1.81
N GLY A 212 3.03 32.80 -1.70
CA GLY A 212 2.55 33.85 -2.62
C GLY A 212 1.03 34.02 -2.65
N GLY A 213 0.32 33.70 -1.56
CA GLY A 213 -1.15 33.73 -1.49
C GLY A 213 -1.84 32.47 -2.02
N GLU A 214 -1.12 31.53 -2.63
CA GLU A 214 -1.65 30.29 -3.14
C GLU A 214 -1.48 29.13 -2.14
N GLU A 215 -2.44 28.21 -2.14
CA GLU A 215 -2.37 26.98 -1.38
C GLU A 215 -1.52 25.93 -2.11
N GLN A 216 -0.64 25.26 -1.36
CA GLN A 216 0.21 24.18 -1.86
C GLN A 216 0.22 23.02 -0.87
N LEU A 217 0.48 21.82 -1.37
CA LEU A 217 0.74 20.63 -0.54
C LEU A 217 2.25 20.43 -0.44
N ARG A 218 2.76 20.22 0.78
CA ARG A 218 4.18 19.98 1.03
C ARG A 218 4.40 18.60 1.63
N TYR A 219 5.35 17.86 1.07
CA TYR A 219 5.75 16.53 1.51
C TYR A 219 7.25 16.32 1.29
N SER A 220 8.00 15.95 2.33
CA SER A 220 9.45 15.67 2.26
C SER A 220 10.28 16.71 1.49
N GLY A 221 9.94 17.99 1.64
CA GLY A 221 10.64 19.10 0.99
C GLY A 221 10.10 19.48 -0.39
N TYR A 222 9.29 18.62 -1.02
CA TYR A 222 8.61 18.91 -2.28
C TYR A 222 7.32 19.70 -2.05
N GLU A 223 7.04 20.65 -2.93
CA GLU A 223 5.80 21.41 -2.95
C GLU A 223 4.99 21.09 -4.23
N LEU A 224 3.69 20.95 -4.06
CA LEU A 224 2.73 20.67 -5.12
C LEU A 224 1.69 21.78 -5.16
N ARG A 225 1.41 22.32 -6.34
CA ARG A 225 0.43 23.38 -6.55
C ARG A 225 -0.73 22.92 -7.41
N ARG A 226 -1.85 23.65 -7.37
CA ARG A 226 -2.91 23.45 -8.36
C ARG A 226 -2.38 23.74 -9.78
N PRO A 227 -2.78 22.96 -10.80
CA PRO A 227 -2.48 23.29 -12.18
C PRO A 227 -3.00 24.69 -12.52
N LYS A 228 -2.24 25.45 -13.30
CA LYS A 228 -2.74 26.71 -13.84
C LYS A 228 -3.92 26.42 -14.79
N PRO A 229 -5.02 27.18 -14.73
CA PRO A 229 -6.06 27.08 -15.75
C PRO A 229 -5.42 27.36 -17.13
N ARG A 230 -5.78 26.52 -18.11
CA ARG A 230 -5.40 26.73 -19.51
C ARG A 230 -6.20 27.86 -20.13
#